data_AF-A0A3C1Q135-F1
#
_entry.id   AF-A0A3C1Q135-F1
#
_cell.length_a   1.000
_cell.length_b   1.000
_cell.length_c   1.000
_cell.angle_alpha   90.00
_cell.angle_beta   90.00
_cell.angle_gamma   90.00
#
_symmetry.space_group_name_H-M   'P 1'
#
loop_
_entity.id
_entity.type
_entity.pdbx_description
1 polymer ?
#
loop_
_entity_poly.entity_id
_entity_poly.type
_entity_poly.pdbx_seq_one_letter_code
_entity_poly.pdbx_strand_id
1 'polypeptide(L)' 'GVVRRGNYKLIHFYDDNSIELYDVVADQGENKNLAGTKLKLAADLKNELAKWLKESGAKMPFVPKTKSN' A
#
# COMPACT_ATOMS: atom_id res chain seq x y z
N GLY A 1 4.76 -2.95 -2.82
CA GLY A 1 3.69 -3.93 -2.54
C GLY A 1 2.38 -3.35 -2.99
N VAL A 2 1.39 -4.17 -3.36
CA VAL A 2 0.08 -3.70 -3.82
C VAL A 2 -1.01 -4.43 -3.05
N VAL A 3 -2.04 -3.68 -2.62
CA VAL A 3 -3.28 -4.24 -2.07
C VAL A 3 -4.47 -3.64 -2.80
N ARG A 4 -5.48 -4.46 -3.07
CA ARG A 4 -6.76 -4.00 -3.60
C ARG A 4 -7.87 -4.40 -2.64
N ARG A 5 -8.69 -3.44 -2.26
CA ARG A 5 -9.86 -3.66 -1.42
C ARG A 5 -11.06 -2.98 -2.06
N GLY A 6 -11.95 -3.80 -2.60
CA GLY A 6 -13.10 -3.33 -3.37
C GLY A 6 -12.65 -2.50 -4.58
N ASN A 7 -13.05 -1.24 -4.58
CA ASN A 7 -12.81 -0.30 -5.68
C ASN A 7 -11.45 0.39 -5.60
N TYR A 8 -10.77 0.30 -4.44
CA TYR A 8 -9.54 1.02 -4.20
C TYR A 8 -8.32 0.10 -4.32
N LYS A 9 -7.27 0.63 -4.93
CA LYS A 9 -5.97 -0.02 -5.07
C LYS A 9 -4.93 0.88 -4.41
N LEU A 10 -4.20 0.33 -3.44
CA LEU A 10 -3.06 0.99 -2.83
C LEU A 10 -1.77 0.35 -3.32
N ILE A 11 -0.84 1.20 -3.73
CA ILE A 11 0.51 0.87 -4.14
C ILE A 11 1.45 1.47 -3.10
N HIS A 12 2.25 0.61 -2.45
CA HIS A 12 3.31 1.04 -1.53
C HIS A 12 4.65 0.81 -2.22
N PHE A 13 5.35 1.89 -2.52
CA PHE A 13 6.71 1.86 -3.05
C PHE A 13 7.69 1.65 -1.88
N TYR A 14 8.51 0.61 -1.96
CA TYR A 14 9.49 0.30 -0.91
C TYR A 14 10.81 1.06 -1.10
N ASP A 15 11.03 1.64 -2.29
CA ASP A 15 12.25 2.36 -2.64
C ASP A 15 12.34 3.70 -1.90
N ASP A 16 11.24 4.47 -1.91
CA ASP A 16 11.11 5.79 -1.30
C ASP A 16 10.09 5.83 -0.15
N ASN A 17 9.48 4.69 0.18
CA ASN A 17 8.43 4.53 1.16
C ASN A 17 7.12 5.31 0.83
N SER A 18 6.95 5.74 -0.42
CA SER A 18 5.77 6.46 -0.90
C SER A 18 4.56 5.55 -1.05
N ILE A 19 3.37 6.13 -0.92
CA ILE A 19 2.10 5.43 -1.13
C ILE A 19 1.25 6.16 -2.16
N GLU A 20 0.64 5.38 -3.03
CA GLU A 20 -0.32 5.85 -4.00
C GLU A 20 -1.63 5.09 -3.84
N LEU A 21 -2.74 5.81 -3.96
CA LEU A 21 -4.07 5.25 -3.80
C LEU A 21 -4.92 5.65 -4.98
N TYR A 22 -5.48 4.68 -5.68
CA TYR A 22 -6.32 4.89 -6.84
C TYR A 22 -7.68 4.24 -6.65
N ASP A 23 -8.73 4.86 -7.19
CA ASP A 23 -10.04 4.23 -7.33
C ASP A 23 -10.12 3.60 -8.72
N VAL A 24 -9.86 2.31 -8.83
CA VAL A 24 -9.81 1.62 -10.13
C VAL A 24 -11.19 1.40 -10.74
N VAL A 25 -12.27 1.77 -10.05
CA VAL A 25 -13.64 1.69 -10.57
C VAL A 25 -14.09 3.04 -11.08
N ALA A 26 -13.88 4.10 -10.29
CA ALA A 26 -14.24 5.47 -10.68
C ALA A 26 -13.19 6.11 -11.61
N ASP A 27 -11.92 5.72 -11.51
CA ASP A 27 -10.79 6.24 -12.26
C ASP A 27 -9.97 5.08 -12.83
N GLN A 28 -10.52 4.43 -13.85
CA GLN A 28 -9.88 3.32 -14.56
C GLN A 28 -8.55 3.70 -15.21
N GLY A 29 -8.30 5.00 -15.42
CA GLY A 29 -7.04 5.53 -15.93
C GLY A 29 -5.96 5.75 -14.87
N GLU A 30 -6.25 5.49 -13.58
CA GLU A 30 -5.32 5.73 -12.45
C GLU A 30 -4.69 7.15 -12.49
N ASN A 31 -5.45 8.16 -12.93
CA ASN A 31 -4.94 9.51 -13.12
C ASN A 31 -4.86 10.31 -11.81
N LYS A 32 -5.67 9.94 -10.81
CA LYS A 32 -5.80 10.71 -9.57
C LYS A 32 -5.28 9.94 -8.37
N ASN A 33 -4.11 10.35 -7.88
CA ASN A 33 -3.60 9.87 -6.61
C ASN A 33 -4.44 10.43 -5.45
N LEU A 34 -5.23 9.56 -4.83
CA LEU A 34 -6.07 9.85 -3.67
C LEU A 34 -5.34 9.67 -2.34
N ALA A 35 -4.07 9.29 -2.31
CA ALA A 35 -3.34 9.03 -1.07
C ALA A 35 -3.29 10.29 -0.19
N GLY A 36 -3.09 11.46 -0.80
CA GLY A 36 -3.11 12.75 -0.09
C GLY A 36 -4.51 13.20 0.36
N THR A 37 -5.57 12.75 -0.32
CA THR A 37 -6.96 13.14 0.01
C THR A 37 -7.62 12.17 0.99
N LYS A 38 -7.29 10.88 0.91
CA LYS A 38 -7.86 9.79 1.69
C LYS A 38 -6.80 9.12 2.57
N LEU A 39 -6.09 9.93 3.37
CA LEU A 39 -5.03 9.48 4.27
C LEU A 39 -5.45 8.33 5.19
N LYS A 40 -6.69 8.38 5.71
CA LYS A 40 -7.25 7.31 6.55
C LYS A 40 -7.37 5.99 5.80
N LEU A 41 -7.94 6.01 4.59
CA LEU A 41 -8.09 4.81 3.76
C LEU A 41 -6.72 4.27 3.33
N ALA A 42 -5.78 5.16 2.99
CA ALA A 42 -4.42 4.77 2.64
C ALA A 42 -3.69 4.10 3.82
N ALA A 43 -3.84 4.62 5.03
CA ALA A 43 -3.28 4.02 6.24
C ALA A 43 -3.92 2.65 6.55
N ASP A 44 -5.25 2.54 6.44
CA ASP A 44 -5.97 1.29 6.67
C ASP A 44 -5.52 0.19 5.68
N LEU A 45 -5.43 0.53 4.40
CA LEU A 45 -4.96 -0.39 3.35
C LEU A 45 -3.48 -0.73 3.50
N LYS A 46 -2.63 0.22 3.90
CA LYS A 46 -1.22 -0.05 4.19
C LYS A 46 -1.07 -1.04 5.35
N ASN A 47 -1.86 -0.87 6.41
CA ASN A 47 -1.88 -1.80 7.54
C ASN A 47 -2.39 -3.18 7.13
N GLU A 48 -3.43 -3.24 6.30
CA GLU A 48 -3.96 -4.49 5.76
C GLU A 48 -2.93 -5.20 4.89
N LEU A 49 -2.25 -4.47 4.00
CA LEU A 49 -1.14 -4.98 3.19
C LEU A 49 -0.02 -5.53 4.09
N ALA A 50 0.41 -4.77 5.09
CA ALA A 50 1.46 -5.21 6.01
C ALA A 50 1.06 -6.47 6.80
N LYS A 51 -0.20 -6.53 7.26
CA LYS A 51 -0.74 -7.69 7.96
C LYS A 51 -0.81 -8.90 7.03
N TRP A 52 -1.34 -8.73 5.82
CA TRP A 52 -1.42 -9.78 4.80
C TRP A 52 -0.05 -10.31 4.41
N LEU A 53 0.96 -9.44 4.26
CA LEU A 53 2.34 -9.85 3.97
C LEU A 53 2.94 -10.67 5.12
N LYS A 54 2.63 -10.31 6.37
CA LYS A 54 3.06 -11.06 7.57
C LYS A 54 2.34 -12.42 7.68
N GLU A 55 1.04 -12.47 7.39
CA GLU A 55 0.20 -13.67 7.51
C GLU A 55 0.40 -14.64 6.35
N SER A 56 0.56 -14.13 5.12
CA SER A 56 0.70 -14.94 3.91
C SER A 56 2.08 -15.61 3.79
N GLY A 57 3.03 -15.33 4.68
CA GLY A 57 4.42 -15.79 4.55
C GLY A 57 5.08 -15.34 3.24
N ALA A 58 4.53 -14.29 2.60
CA ALA A 58 5.00 -13.81 1.33
C ALA A 58 6.45 -13.34 1.48
N LYS A 59 7.33 -13.77 0.56
CA LYS A 59 8.73 -13.29 0.47
C LYS A 59 8.71 -11.80 0.10
N MET A 60 8.48 -10.95 1.09
CA MET A 60 8.74 -9.52 1.01
C MET A 60 10.21 -9.32 0.58
N PRO A 61 10.51 -8.33 -0.28
CA PRO A 61 11.89 -7.89 -0.41
C PRO A 61 12.40 -7.53 0.99
N PHE A 62 13.41 -8.26 1.44
CA PHE A 62 14.02 -8.08 2.75
C PHE A 62 14.69 -6.71 2.77
N VAL A 63 14.00 -5.70 3.31
CA VAL A 63 14.67 -4.54 3.87
C VAL A 63 15.19 -4.96 5.24
N PRO A 64 16.51 -5.14 5.45
CA PRO A 64 17.03 -5.47 6.76
C PRO A 64 16.57 -4.38 7.74
N LYS A 65 15.80 -4.77 8.76
CA LYS A 65 15.62 -3.92 9.94
C LYS A 65 17.00 -3.74 10.56
N THR A 66 17.60 -2.57 10.34
CA THR A 66 18.73 -2.09 11.12
C THR A 66 18.33 -2.21 12.60
N LYS A 67 19.16 -2.93 13.34
CA LYS A 67 18.99 -3.16 14.79
C LYS A 67 18.89 -1.80 15.49
N SER A 68 17.89 -1.64 16.35
CA SER A 68 17.95 -0.63 17.40
C SER A 68 18.16 -1.37 18.71
N ASN A 69 19.31 -1.03 19.30
CA ASN A 69 19.91 -1.53 20.52
C ASN A 69 19.07 -1.17 21.76
#